data_AF-A0A8T4XFH6-F1
#
_entry.id   AF-A0A8T4XFH6-F1
#
_cell.length_a   1.000
_cell.length_b   1.000
_cell.length_c   1.000
_cell.angle_alpha   90.00
_cell.angle_beta   90.00
_cell.angle_gamma   90.00
#
_symmetry.space_group_name_H-M   'P 1'
#
loop_
_entity.id
_entity.type
_entity.pdbx_description
1 polymer ?
#
loop_
_entity_poly.entity_id
_entity_poly.type
_entity_poly.pdbx_seq_one_letter_code
_entity_poly.pdbx_strand_id
1 'polypeptide(L)'
;VIREGDPYMSTYFWGRVNFGIYYYLLIIPTIVTITTNAVNQLGGLNGLETICPSIVLTGLFITSIIHGREVSALLYAPLAVSWVLAYYNFRGKIFVGNTGSFALGITLASYAIISNIEQTLAISILPFIFNSSLILINILFFKRRAKLEMDGLILKASHRRSLVTLIAYYYPAREQKLVLLIASLFVLTTSIAVFVSTL
;
A
#
# COMPACT_ATOMS: atom_id res chain seq x y z
N VAL A 1 -11.69 11.42 17.73
CA VAL A 1 -12.70 12.19 16.99
C VAL A 1 -12.60 11.83 15.52
N ILE A 2 -13.71 11.39 14.91
CA ILE A 2 -13.82 11.13 13.46
C ILE A 2 -13.70 12.47 12.73
N ARG A 3 -12.86 12.54 11.69
CA ARG A 3 -12.68 13.76 10.92
C ARG A 3 -13.76 13.86 9.84
N GLU A 4 -14.88 14.49 10.19
CA GLU A 4 -16.00 14.75 9.28
C GLU A 4 -15.99 16.21 8.82
N GLY A 5 -15.85 16.45 7.51
CA GLY A 5 -15.96 17.81 6.96
C GLY A 5 -14.86 18.79 7.38
N ASP A 6 -13.69 18.29 7.77
CA ASP A 6 -12.56 19.11 8.20
C ASP A 6 -11.46 19.21 7.10
N PRO A 7 -11.17 20.41 6.56
CA PRO A 7 -10.16 20.63 5.53
C PRO A 7 -8.71 20.73 6.06
N TYR A 8 -8.49 20.55 7.37
CA TYR A 8 -7.17 20.62 7.99
C TYR A 8 -6.44 19.28 7.95
N MET A 9 -5.34 19.21 7.20
CA MET A 9 -4.45 18.04 7.21
C MET A 9 -3.27 18.28 8.13
N SER A 10 -2.96 17.32 9.01
CA SER A 10 -1.75 17.37 9.82
C SER A 10 -0.56 16.91 8.99
N THR A 11 0.48 17.72 8.92
CA THR A 11 1.72 17.43 8.20
C THR A 11 2.89 17.42 9.18
N TYR A 12 3.85 16.51 9.00
CA TYR A 12 5.02 16.45 9.88
C TYR A 12 5.93 17.68 9.77
N PHE A 13 5.91 18.37 8.63
CA PHE A 13 6.81 19.51 8.37
C PHE A 13 6.18 20.88 8.66
N TRP A 14 4.87 21.02 8.43
CA TRP A 14 4.18 22.31 8.46
C TRP A 14 3.06 22.37 9.51
N GLY A 15 2.94 21.32 10.34
CA GLY A 15 1.85 21.20 11.30
C GLY A 15 0.49 21.10 10.61
N ARG A 16 -0.54 21.70 11.21
CA ARG A 16 -1.91 21.70 10.67
C ARG A 16 -2.05 22.76 9.58
N VAL A 17 -2.35 22.31 8.36
CA VAL A 17 -2.57 23.18 7.20
C VAL A 17 -4.02 23.09 6.75
N ASN A 18 -4.69 24.24 6.60
CA ASN A 18 -6.04 24.32 6.06
C ASN A 18 -5.99 24.40 4.53
N PHE A 19 -6.50 23.38 3.85
CA PHE A 19 -6.56 23.35 2.39
C PHE A 19 -7.89 23.84 1.80
N GLY A 20 -8.84 24.23 2.65
CA GLY A 20 -10.16 24.71 2.24
C GLY A 20 -10.86 23.77 1.24
N ILE A 21 -11.42 24.36 0.18
CA ILE A 21 -12.12 23.62 -0.87
C ILE A 21 -11.20 22.65 -1.65
N TYR A 22 -9.91 22.96 -1.78
CA TYR A 22 -8.95 22.11 -2.47
C TYR A 22 -8.73 20.78 -1.75
N TYR A 23 -9.00 20.71 -0.45
CA TYR A 23 -8.98 19.45 0.28
C TYR A 23 -9.94 18.43 -0.33
N TYR A 24 -11.17 18.86 -0.59
CA TYR A 24 -12.23 18.01 -1.13
C TYR A 24 -12.08 17.74 -2.62
N LEU A 25 -11.70 18.76 -3.40
CA LEU A 25 -11.68 18.66 -4.87
C LEU A 25 -10.39 18.04 -5.41
N LEU A 26 -9.25 18.21 -4.71
CA LEU A 26 -7.95 17.78 -5.22
C LEU A 26 -7.30 16.75 -4.30
N ILE A 27 -7.19 17.03 -3.00
CA ILE A 27 -6.38 16.21 -2.08
C ILE A 27 -7.01 14.83 -1.86
N ILE A 28 -8.28 14.77 -1.45
CA ILE A 28 -8.98 13.50 -1.23
C ILE A 28 -8.98 12.64 -2.52
N PRO A 29 -9.42 13.14 -3.70
CA PRO A 29 -9.40 12.35 -4.92
C PRO A 29 -8.00 11.88 -5.31
N THR A 30 -6.98 12.70 -5.09
CA THR A 30 -5.58 12.35 -5.37
C THR A 30 -5.10 11.22 -4.47
N ILE A 31 -5.30 11.32 -3.15
CA ILE A 31 -4.90 10.29 -2.19
C ILE A 31 -5.58 8.96 -2.53
N VAL A 32 -6.90 8.98 -2.78
CA VAL A 32 -7.67 7.78 -3.13
C VAL A 32 -7.19 7.19 -4.46
N THR A 33 -7.05 8.01 -5.50
CA THR A 33 -6.65 7.56 -6.84
C THR A 33 -5.24 6.98 -6.84
N ILE A 34 -4.27 7.67 -6.22
CA ILE A 34 -2.89 7.21 -6.17
C ILE A 34 -2.80 5.92 -5.36
N THR A 35 -3.36 5.89 -4.15
CA THR A 35 -3.25 4.73 -3.25
C THR A 35 -3.91 3.50 -3.89
N THR A 36 -5.13 3.64 -4.42
CA THR A 36 -5.89 2.54 -5.01
C THR A 36 -5.19 1.94 -6.22
N ASN A 37 -4.72 2.79 -7.13
CA ASN A 37 -4.01 2.31 -8.32
C ASN A 37 -2.63 1.75 -7.98
N ALA A 38 -1.93 2.33 -7.00
CA ALA A 38 -0.60 1.85 -6.63
C ALA A 38 -0.64 0.48 -5.95
N VAL A 39 -1.67 0.21 -5.13
CA VAL A 39 -1.93 -1.11 -4.56
C VAL A 39 -2.20 -2.13 -5.65
N ASN A 40 -3.06 -1.79 -6.62
CA ASN A 40 -3.37 -2.68 -7.75
C ASN A 40 -2.15 -2.96 -8.66
N GLN A 41 -1.33 -1.95 -8.96
CA GLN A 41 -0.16 -2.10 -9.85
C GLN A 41 0.97 -2.94 -9.28
N LEU A 42 1.02 -3.16 -7.96
CA LEU A 42 2.04 -4.03 -7.35
C LEU A 42 1.77 -5.51 -7.65
N GLY A 43 0.52 -5.88 -7.94
CA GLY A 43 0.05 -7.25 -8.06
C GLY A 43 0.75 -8.16 -9.08
N GLY A 44 0.25 -9.40 -9.17
CA GLY A 44 0.74 -10.41 -10.12
C GLY A 44 1.47 -11.61 -9.51
N LEU A 45 1.66 -11.67 -8.18
CA LEU A 45 2.10 -12.86 -7.44
C LEU A 45 1.10 -13.19 -6.33
N ASN A 46 0.94 -14.48 -6.01
CA ASN A 46 0.06 -14.96 -4.95
C ASN A 46 0.47 -14.43 -3.58
N GLY A 47 -0.46 -13.74 -2.92
CA GLY A 47 -0.30 -13.11 -1.61
C GLY A 47 0.15 -11.66 -1.67
N LEU A 48 0.69 -11.19 -2.79
CA LEU A 48 1.33 -9.88 -2.85
C LEU A 48 0.32 -8.72 -2.85
N GLU A 49 -0.83 -8.94 -3.49
CA GLU A 49 -1.98 -8.01 -3.53
C GLU A 49 -2.74 -7.91 -2.20
N THR A 50 -2.50 -8.85 -1.27
CA THR A 50 -3.26 -8.96 -0.01
C THR A 50 -2.37 -8.76 1.22
N ILE A 51 -1.17 -9.32 1.25
CA ILE A 51 -0.24 -9.24 2.39
C ILE A 51 0.25 -7.81 2.54
N CYS A 52 0.75 -7.21 1.47
CA CYS A 52 1.32 -5.86 1.50
C CYS A 52 0.33 -4.80 2.01
N PRO A 53 -0.90 -4.69 1.46
CA PRO A 53 -1.87 -3.74 2.00
C PRO A 53 -2.38 -4.14 3.40
N SER A 54 -2.42 -5.43 3.76
CA SER A 54 -2.78 -5.83 5.13
C SER A 54 -1.75 -5.37 6.16
N ILE A 55 -0.45 -5.40 5.83
CA ILE A 55 0.61 -4.85 6.68
C ILE A 55 0.40 -3.35 6.90
N VAL A 56 0.14 -2.60 5.82
CA VAL A 56 -0.13 -1.16 5.92
C VAL A 56 -1.38 -0.90 6.77
N LEU A 57 -2.45 -1.68 6.58
CA LEU A 57 -3.69 -1.56 7.34
C LEU A 57 -3.45 -1.82 8.84
N THR A 58 -2.63 -2.82 9.18
CA THR A 58 -2.18 -3.07 10.55
C THR A 58 -1.43 -1.86 11.11
N GLY A 59 -0.55 -1.23 10.34
CA GLY A 59 0.16 -0.01 10.77
C GLY A 59 -0.79 1.15 11.09
N LEU A 60 -1.74 1.43 10.20
CA LEU A 60 -2.75 2.48 10.41
C LEU A 60 -3.62 2.20 11.64
N PHE A 61 -3.97 0.93 11.87
CA PHE A 61 -4.69 0.50 13.06
C PHE A 61 -3.88 0.73 14.34
N ILE A 62 -2.61 0.32 14.37
CA ILE A 62 -1.70 0.53 15.50
C ILE A 62 -1.53 2.02 15.79
N THR A 63 -1.25 2.84 14.77
CA THR A 63 -1.15 4.30 14.92
C THR A 63 -2.42 4.87 15.53
N SER A 64 -3.60 4.40 15.12
CA SER A 64 -4.87 4.90 15.64
C SER A 64 -5.08 4.54 17.12
N ILE A 65 -4.68 3.34 17.53
CA ILE A 65 -4.71 2.92 18.94
C ILE A 65 -3.75 3.78 19.77
N ILE A 66 -2.50 3.98 19.31
CA ILE A 66 -1.50 4.78 20.03
C ILE A 66 -2.01 6.20 20.29
N HIS A 67 -2.72 6.78 19.31
CA HIS A 67 -3.30 8.13 19.43
C HIS A 67 -4.66 8.16 20.15
N GLY A 68 -5.13 7.05 20.73
CA GLY A 68 -6.41 6.98 21.44
C GLY A 68 -7.62 7.29 20.55
N ARG A 69 -7.57 6.98 19.25
CA ARG A 69 -8.64 7.30 18.30
C ARG A 69 -9.72 6.21 18.32
N GLU A 70 -10.92 6.57 18.76
CA GLU A 70 -12.11 5.69 18.70
C GLU A 70 -12.42 5.19 17.28
N VAL A 71 -12.01 5.96 16.25
CA VAL A 71 -12.13 5.61 14.82
C VAL A 71 -11.45 4.28 14.49
N SER A 72 -10.49 3.81 15.31
CA SER A 72 -9.84 2.51 15.18
C SER A 72 -10.82 1.33 15.11
N ALA A 73 -12.00 1.46 15.72
CA ALA A 73 -13.05 0.45 15.64
C ALA A 73 -13.50 0.14 14.20
N LEU A 74 -13.40 1.11 13.28
CA LEU A 74 -13.75 0.92 11.87
C LEU A 74 -12.82 -0.08 11.16
N LEU A 75 -11.62 -0.35 11.68
CA LEU A 75 -10.68 -1.29 11.08
C LEU A 75 -10.80 -2.73 11.58
N TYR A 76 -11.59 -3.04 12.61
CA TYR A 76 -11.68 -4.42 13.10
C TYR A 76 -12.09 -5.41 12.01
N ALA A 77 -13.20 -5.13 11.31
CA ALA A 77 -13.69 -6.01 10.26
C ALA A 77 -12.79 -5.97 9.00
N PRO A 78 -12.42 -4.81 8.44
CA PRO A 78 -11.51 -4.75 7.28
C PRO A 78 -10.17 -5.45 7.53
N LEU A 79 -9.59 -5.32 8.72
CA LEU A 79 -8.32 -5.94 9.06
C LEU A 79 -8.43 -7.46 9.19
N ALA A 80 -9.50 -7.95 9.83
CA ALA A 80 -9.74 -9.39 9.91
C ALA A 80 -9.93 -10.00 8.51
N VAL A 81 -10.76 -9.36 7.67
CA VAL A 81 -11.01 -9.80 6.29
C VAL A 81 -9.72 -9.76 5.46
N SER A 82 -8.92 -8.68 5.57
CA SER A 82 -7.70 -8.54 4.77
C SER A 82 -6.68 -9.65 5.08
N TRP A 83 -6.51 -10.02 6.35
CA TRP A 83 -5.61 -11.10 6.76
C TRP A 83 -6.14 -12.49 6.39
N VAL A 84 -7.46 -12.72 6.44
CA VAL A 84 -8.07 -13.95 5.93
C VAL A 84 -7.85 -14.09 4.42
N LEU A 85 -8.08 -13.02 3.65
CA LEU A 85 -7.79 -12.99 2.22
C LEU A 85 -6.30 -13.22 1.95
N ALA A 86 -5.41 -12.60 2.74
CA ALA A 86 -3.98 -12.80 2.62
C ALA A 86 -3.55 -14.25 2.83
N TYR A 87 -4.13 -14.92 3.82
CA TYR A 87 -3.85 -16.33 4.09
C TYR A 87 -4.21 -17.23 2.90
N TYR A 88 -5.42 -17.09 2.36
CA TYR A 88 -5.86 -17.93 1.24
C TYR A 88 -5.18 -17.56 -0.08
N ASN A 89 -4.93 -16.27 -0.32
CA ASN A 89 -4.28 -15.80 -1.54
C ASN A 89 -2.80 -16.21 -1.58
N PHE A 90 -2.07 -16.14 -0.45
CA PHE A 90 -0.67 -16.59 -0.39
C PHE A 90 -0.49 -18.10 -0.65
N ARG A 91 -1.52 -18.89 -0.34
CA ARG A 91 -1.54 -20.33 -0.66
C ARG A 91 -2.02 -20.64 -2.08
N GLY A 92 -2.29 -19.62 -2.89
CA GLY A 92 -2.81 -19.78 -4.25
C GLY A 92 -4.22 -20.38 -4.32
N LYS A 93 -4.98 -20.31 -3.21
CA LYS A 93 -6.34 -20.90 -3.14
C LYS A 93 -7.42 -19.97 -3.68
N ILE A 94 -7.17 -18.66 -3.62
CA ILE A 94 -8.07 -17.62 -4.14
C ILE A 94 -7.26 -16.58 -4.89
N PHE A 95 -7.90 -15.90 -5.84
CA PHE A 95 -7.38 -14.71 -6.49
C PHE A 95 -8.28 -13.53 -6.14
N VAL A 96 -7.72 -12.47 -5.56
CA VAL A 96 -8.50 -11.28 -5.17
C VAL A 96 -8.84 -10.38 -6.35
N GLY A 97 -7.96 -10.34 -7.35
CA GLY A 97 -8.13 -9.57 -8.58
C GLY A 97 -8.26 -8.06 -8.35
N ASN A 98 -8.75 -7.37 -9.37
CA ASN A 98 -8.94 -5.91 -9.32
C ASN A 98 -9.93 -5.50 -8.24
N THR A 99 -11.01 -6.25 -8.04
CA THR A 99 -12.02 -5.96 -7.02
C THR A 99 -11.40 -5.92 -5.62
N GLY A 100 -10.65 -6.95 -5.24
CA GLY A 100 -10.06 -7.01 -3.89
C GLY A 100 -8.91 -6.01 -3.71
N SER A 101 -8.02 -5.88 -4.70
CA SER A 101 -6.92 -4.92 -4.62
C SER A 101 -7.40 -3.46 -4.56
N PHE A 102 -8.43 -3.09 -5.34
CA PHE A 102 -9.05 -1.77 -5.24
C PHE A 102 -9.80 -1.57 -3.92
N ALA A 103 -10.53 -2.58 -3.43
CA ALA A 103 -11.20 -2.49 -2.14
C ALA A 103 -10.20 -2.23 -0.99
N LEU A 104 -9.06 -2.93 -0.98
CA LEU A 104 -8.00 -2.70 0.02
C LEU A 104 -7.36 -1.32 -0.15
N GLY A 105 -7.08 -0.89 -1.38
CA GLY A 105 -6.52 0.44 -1.65
C GLY A 105 -7.43 1.60 -1.25
N ILE A 106 -8.73 1.50 -1.54
CA ILE A 106 -9.72 2.48 -1.10
C ILE A 106 -9.82 2.48 0.43
N THR A 107 -9.85 1.30 1.07
CA THR A 107 -9.90 1.19 2.53
C THR A 107 -8.73 1.90 3.19
N LEU A 108 -7.50 1.71 2.68
CA LEU A 108 -6.31 2.39 3.17
C LEU A 108 -6.42 3.91 3.06
N ALA A 109 -6.81 4.41 1.88
CA ALA A 109 -6.94 5.84 1.63
C ALA A 109 -8.04 6.49 2.48
N SER A 110 -9.24 5.91 2.46
CA SER A 110 -10.41 6.41 3.20
C SER A 110 -10.15 6.41 4.70
N TYR A 111 -9.57 5.33 5.24
CA TYR A 111 -9.28 5.27 6.66
C TYR A 111 -8.25 6.32 7.09
N ALA A 112 -7.17 6.51 6.32
CA ALA A 112 -6.15 7.49 6.64
C ALA A 112 -6.69 8.93 6.66
N ILE A 113 -7.62 9.25 5.74
CA ILE A 113 -8.29 10.55 5.65
C ILE A 113 -9.22 10.77 6.86
N ILE A 114 -10.12 9.82 7.13
CA ILE A 114 -11.10 9.91 8.22
C ILE A 114 -10.39 9.93 9.59
N SER A 115 -9.27 9.22 9.68
CA SER A 115 -8.45 9.15 10.87
C SER A 115 -7.32 10.17 10.90
N ASN A 116 -7.27 11.21 10.04
CA ASN A 116 -6.23 12.26 10.03
C ASN A 116 -4.80 11.71 10.32
N ILE A 117 -4.41 10.68 9.59
CA ILE A 117 -3.10 10.00 9.64
C ILE A 117 -2.56 9.78 8.21
N GLU A 118 -2.87 10.70 7.29
CA GLU A 118 -2.46 10.64 5.89
C GLU A 118 -0.95 10.55 5.73
N GLN A 119 -0.18 11.16 6.64
CA GLN A 119 1.27 11.08 6.64
C GLN A 119 1.79 9.68 7.00
N THR A 120 1.15 8.99 7.96
CA THR A 120 1.44 7.59 8.26
C THR A 120 1.17 6.70 7.05
N LEU A 121 0.06 6.94 6.34
CA LEU A 121 -0.23 6.25 5.07
C LEU A 121 0.88 6.54 4.05
N ALA A 122 1.21 7.81 3.81
CA ALA A 122 2.18 8.23 2.80
C ALA A 122 3.53 7.53 2.96
N ILE A 123 4.05 7.43 4.19
CA ILE A 123 5.31 6.73 4.48
C ILE A 123 5.14 5.21 4.29
N SER A 124 4.05 4.63 4.78
CA SER A 124 3.81 3.18 4.71
C SER A 124 3.65 2.66 3.27
N ILE A 125 3.08 3.47 2.36
CA ILE A 125 2.85 3.09 0.97
C ILE A 125 4.01 3.44 0.03
N LEU A 126 5.14 3.94 0.53
CA LEU A 126 6.32 4.25 -0.30
C LEU A 126 6.72 3.10 -1.24
N PRO A 127 6.70 1.82 -0.84
CA PRO A 127 7.02 0.74 -1.76
C PRO A 127 6.00 0.58 -2.91
N PHE A 128 4.70 0.84 -2.65
CA PHE A 128 3.67 0.88 -3.70
C PHE A 128 3.91 2.03 -4.69
N ILE A 129 4.21 3.23 -4.17
CA ILE A 129 4.50 4.41 -4.99
C ILE A 129 5.75 4.17 -5.84
N PHE A 130 6.80 3.62 -5.25
CA PHE A 130 8.05 3.31 -5.95
C PHE A 130 7.82 2.30 -7.08
N ASN A 131 7.09 1.21 -6.81
CA ASN A 131 6.72 0.23 -7.83
C ASN A 131 5.96 0.87 -8.99
N SER A 132 4.92 1.64 -8.67
CA SER A 132 4.03 2.25 -9.67
C SER A 132 4.76 3.30 -10.49
N SER A 133 5.66 4.06 -9.86
CA SER A 133 6.52 5.04 -10.53
C SER A 133 7.45 4.36 -11.55
N LEU A 134 8.09 3.26 -11.16
CA LEU A 134 8.93 2.47 -12.09
C LEU A 134 8.14 1.98 -13.30
N ILE A 135 6.93 1.43 -13.06
CA ILE A 135 6.06 0.94 -14.14
C ILE A 135 5.65 2.09 -15.06
N LEU A 136 5.15 3.18 -14.49
CA LEU A 136 4.61 4.32 -15.25
C LEU A 136 5.70 5.00 -16.09
N ILE A 137 6.88 5.25 -15.52
CA ILE A 137 8.01 5.83 -16.26
C ILE A 137 8.39 4.92 -17.45
N ASN A 138 8.45 3.61 -17.25
CA ASN A 138 8.80 2.67 -18.32
C ASN A 138 7.74 2.60 -19.43
N ILE A 139 6.47 2.71 -19.08
CA ILE A 139 5.37 2.71 -20.05
C ILE A 139 5.33 4.05 -20.81
N LEU A 140 5.41 5.18 -20.13
CA LEU A 140 5.27 6.51 -20.75
C LEU A 140 6.44 6.84 -21.68
N PHE A 141 7.67 6.65 -21.22
CA PHE A 141 8.85 7.08 -21.98
C PHE A 141 9.40 6.01 -22.91
N PHE A 142 9.27 4.74 -22.54
CA PHE A 142 9.92 3.65 -23.28
C PHE A 142 8.93 2.65 -23.88
N LYS A 143 7.61 2.79 -23.62
CA LYS A 143 6.55 1.88 -24.08
C LYS A 143 6.85 0.41 -23.75
N ARG A 144 7.53 0.18 -22.61
CA ARG A 144 7.99 -1.15 -22.17
C ARG A 144 7.25 -1.57 -20.92
N ARG A 145 6.78 -2.83 -20.91
CA ARG A 145 6.11 -3.42 -19.75
C ARG A 145 7.10 -4.17 -18.87
N ALA A 146 6.77 -4.26 -17.58
CA ALA A 146 7.44 -5.15 -16.66
C ALA A 146 6.96 -6.59 -16.89
N LYS A 147 7.90 -7.54 -16.99
CA LYS A 147 7.61 -8.96 -17.13
C LYS A 147 8.53 -9.79 -16.23
N LEU A 148 7.96 -10.84 -15.64
CA LEU A 148 8.71 -11.91 -14.99
C LEU A 148 8.82 -13.10 -15.94
N GLU A 149 9.96 -13.77 -15.89
CA GLU A 149 10.26 -15.00 -16.60
C GLU A 149 10.27 -16.14 -15.59
N MET A 150 9.63 -17.25 -15.95
CA MET A 150 9.56 -18.45 -15.12
C MET A 150 10.55 -19.47 -15.64
N ASP A 151 11.44 -19.94 -14.76
CA ASP A 151 12.44 -20.96 -15.03
C ASP A 151 12.22 -22.12 -14.02
N GLY A 152 11.38 -23.07 -14.42
CA GLY A 152 10.84 -24.07 -13.50
C GLY A 152 10.01 -23.42 -12.38
N LEU A 153 10.49 -23.51 -11.14
CA LEU A 153 9.85 -22.92 -9.95
C LEU A 153 10.42 -21.54 -9.56
N ILE A 154 11.42 -21.05 -10.29
CA ILE A 154 12.12 -19.80 -9.99
C ILE A 154 11.61 -18.71 -10.91
N LEU A 155 11.32 -17.54 -10.33
CA LEU A 155 10.98 -16.33 -11.05
C LEU A 155 12.23 -15.45 -11.15
N LYS A 156 12.52 -15.01 -12.37
CA LYS A 156 13.65 -14.12 -12.71
C LYS A 156 13.15 -12.96 -13.57
N ALA A 157 13.94 -11.90 -13.65
CA ALA A 157 13.67 -10.79 -14.55
C ALA A 157 14.94 -10.39 -15.31
N SER A 158 14.77 -10.03 -16.58
CA SER A 158 15.84 -9.49 -17.44
C SER A 158 15.99 -7.97 -17.35
N HIS A 159 15.13 -7.31 -16.57
CA HIS A 159 15.08 -5.85 -16.44
C HIS A 159 14.55 -5.41 -15.07
N ARG A 160 14.64 -4.11 -14.77
CA ARG A 160 14.31 -3.51 -13.47
C ARG A 160 13.17 -2.48 -13.57
N ARG A 161 12.01 -2.89 -14.08
CA ARG A 161 10.91 -1.97 -14.51
C ARG A 161 9.75 -1.86 -13.52
N SER A 162 9.80 -2.63 -12.44
CA SER A 162 8.85 -2.63 -11.33
C SER A 162 9.62 -3.07 -10.07
N LEU A 163 9.08 -2.86 -8.87
CA LEU A 163 9.72 -3.33 -7.65
C LEU A 163 9.92 -4.85 -7.67
N VAL A 164 8.91 -5.57 -8.15
CA VAL A 164 8.94 -7.04 -8.27
C VAL A 164 10.06 -7.49 -9.21
N THR A 165 10.17 -6.86 -10.38
CA THR A 165 11.20 -7.23 -11.37
C THR A 165 12.59 -6.76 -10.96
N LEU A 166 12.70 -5.64 -10.23
CA LEU A 166 13.96 -5.19 -9.64
C LEU A 166 14.51 -6.24 -8.65
N ILE A 167 13.67 -6.76 -7.74
CA ILE A 167 14.11 -7.78 -6.79
C ILE A 167 14.42 -9.09 -7.50
N ALA A 168 13.56 -9.53 -8.42
CA ALA A 168 13.78 -10.77 -9.18
C ALA A 168 14.98 -10.71 -10.15
N TYR A 169 15.43 -9.51 -10.54
CA TYR A 169 16.64 -9.30 -11.35
C TYR A 169 17.91 -9.61 -10.55
N TYR A 170 17.97 -9.14 -9.29
CA TYR A 170 19.15 -9.35 -8.43
C TYR A 170 19.08 -10.65 -7.62
N TYR A 171 17.87 -11.08 -7.26
CA TYR A 171 17.63 -12.26 -6.44
C TYR A 171 16.55 -13.15 -7.06
N PRO A 172 16.87 -13.90 -8.14
CA PRO A 172 15.97 -14.90 -8.69
C PRO A 172 15.56 -15.90 -7.61
N ALA A 173 14.26 -16.07 -7.40
CA ALA A 173 13.75 -16.90 -6.32
C ALA A 173 12.36 -17.46 -6.63
N ARG A 174 11.91 -18.42 -5.80
CA ARG A 174 10.52 -18.86 -5.82
C ARG A 174 9.58 -17.70 -5.49
N GLU A 175 8.38 -17.77 -6.04
CA GLU A 175 7.32 -16.78 -5.85
C GLU A 175 7.12 -16.37 -4.39
N GLN A 176 6.89 -17.34 -3.50
CA GLN A 176 6.70 -17.08 -2.07
C GLN A 176 7.85 -16.30 -1.44
N LYS A 177 9.10 -16.57 -1.83
CA LYS A 177 10.27 -15.87 -1.31
C LYS A 177 10.32 -14.43 -1.80
N LEU A 178 9.98 -14.16 -3.06
CA LEU A 178 9.89 -12.80 -3.59
C LEU A 178 8.79 -12.00 -2.88
N VAL A 179 7.62 -12.61 -2.68
CA VAL A 179 6.50 -11.99 -1.95
C VAL A 179 6.92 -11.63 -0.52
N LEU A 180 7.60 -12.54 0.19
CA LEU A 180 8.07 -12.28 1.55
C LEU A 180 9.15 -11.19 1.62
N LEU A 181 10.06 -11.13 0.64
CA LEU A 181 11.06 -10.06 0.56
C LEU A 181 10.38 -8.70 0.37
N ILE A 182 9.40 -8.61 -0.53
CA ILE A 182 8.63 -7.37 -0.74
C ILE A 182 7.82 -7.04 0.52
N ALA A 183 7.16 -8.01 1.13
CA ALA A 183 6.41 -7.81 2.37
C ALA A 183 7.31 -7.28 3.50
N SER A 184 8.56 -7.73 3.59
CA SER A 184 9.52 -7.22 4.58
C SER A 184 9.83 -5.73 4.41
N LEU A 185 9.86 -5.23 3.16
CA LEU A 185 10.00 -3.80 2.87
C LEU A 185 8.76 -3.01 3.33
N PHE A 186 7.56 -3.59 3.18
CA PHE A 186 6.33 -3.02 3.72
C PHE A 186 6.31 -2.99 5.24
N VAL A 187 6.78 -4.05 5.91
CA VAL A 187 6.94 -4.05 7.37
C VAL A 187 7.89 -2.95 7.80
N LEU A 188 9.05 -2.80 7.13
CA LEU A 188 10.03 -1.77 7.45
C LEU A 188 9.44 -0.36 7.32
N THR A 189 8.88 -0.04 6.15
CA THR A 189 8.32 1.30 5.88
C THR A 189 7.13 1.62 6.78
N THR A 190 6.26 0.64 7.05
CA THR A 190 5.12 0.81 7.96
C THR A 190 5.56 0.98 9.41
N SER A 191 6.53 0.21 9.89
CA SER A 191 7.09 0.38 11.25
C SER A 191 7.74 1.75 11.43
N ILE A 192 8.47 2.24 10.42
CA ILE A 192 9.01 3.61 10.42
C ILE A 192 7.87 4.62 10.48
N ALA A 193 6.81 4.46 9.69
CA ALA A 193 5.66 5.36 9.69
C ALA A 193 4.96 5.42 11.06
N VAL A 194 4.77 4.27 11.70
CA VAL A 194 4.20 4.18 13.05
C VAL A 194 5.12 4.86 14.05
N PHE A 195 6.43 4.59 14.03
CA PHE A 195 7.39 5.24 14.92
C PHE A 195 7.40 6.77 14.76
N VAL A 196 7.48 7.26 13.52
CA VAL A 196 7.46 8.70 13.23
C VAL A 196 6.16 9.34 13.71
N SER A 197 5.03 8.63 13.66
CA SER A 197 3.76 9.15 14.19
C SER A 197 3.74 9.34 15.71
N THR A 198 4.72 8.78 16.44
CA THR A 198 4.83 8.93 17.90
C THR A 198 5.82 10.01 18.34
N LEU A 199 6.54 10.62 17.39
CA LEU A 199 7.45 11.75 17.63
C LEU A 199 6.67 13.06 17.65
#